data_AF-A0A286BUH0-F1
#
_entry.id   AF-A0A286BUH0-F1
#
_cell.length_a   1.000
_cell.length_b   1.000
_cell.length_c   1.000
_cell.angle_alpha   90.00
_cell.angle_beta   90.00
_cell.angle_gamma   90.00
#
_symmetry.space_group_name_H-M   'P 1'
#
loop_
_entity.id
_entity.type
_entity.pdbx_description
1 polymer ?
#
loop_
_entity_poly.entity_id
_entity_poly.type
_entity_poly.pdbx_seq_one_letter_code
_entity_poly.pdbx_strand_id
1 'polypeptide(L)' 'MTSKLTEKQKATLWQQQRAASYQASCRLAGYTSTEPLIDAEHAEERLASLRRQYGG' A
#
# COMPACT_ATOMS: atom_id res chain seq x y z
N MET A 1 11.95 -12.44 27.79
CA MET A 1 11.69 -11.01 27.56
C MET A 1 10.56 -10.88 26.55
N THR A 2 9.30 -10.77 27.00
CA THR A 2 8.15 -10.61 26.11
C THR A 2 8.05 -9.15 25.66
N SER A 3 8.79 -8.79 24.62
CA SER A 3 8.70 -7.45 24.02
C SER A 3 7.41 -7.33 23.23
N LYS A 4 6.32 -7.01 23.93
CA LYS A 4 5.02 -6.75 23.33
C LYS A 4 5.09 -5.40 22.62
N LEU A 5 4.89 -5.39 21.31
CA LEU A 5 4.82 -4.15 20.53
C LEU A 5 3.64 -3.30 20.99
N THR A 6 3.88 -2.00 21.14
CA THR A 6 2.83 -1.01 21.34
C THR A 6 1.97 -0.88 20.08
N GLU A 7 0.74 -0.38 20.23
CA GLU A 7 -0.16 -0.17 19.09
C GLU A 7 0.44 0.79 18.05
N LYS A 8 1.17 1.82 18.50
CA LYS A 8 1.89 2.74 17.60
C LYS A 8 2.94 2.01 16.78
N GLN A 9 3.74 1.15 17.41
CA GLN A 9 4.77 0.37 16.72
C GLN A 9 4.16 -0.60 15.70
N LYS A 10 3.03 -1.24 16.03
CA LYS A 10 2.30 -2.10 15.08
C LYS A 10 1.80 -1.31 13.87
N ALA A 11 1.20 -0.14 14.10
CA ALA A 11 0.71 0.72 13.04
C ALA A 11 1.84 1.20 12.11
N THR A 12 2.97 1.62 12.67
CA THR A 12 4.16 2.01 11.90
C THR A 12 4.68 0.84 11.07
N LEU A 13 4.81 -0.35 11.65
CA LEU A 13 5.30 -1.52 10.95
C LEU A 13 4.36 -1.93 9.80
N TRP A 14 3.04 -1.84 10.01
CA TRP A 14 2.06 -2.04 8.94
C TRP A 14 2.21 -1.02 7.80
N GLN A 15 2.33 0.27 8.11
CA GLN A 15 2.49 1.32 7.11
C GLN A 15 3.74 1.11 6.25
N GLN A 16 4.84 0.66 6.84
CA GLN A 16 6.09 0.36 6.14
C GLN A 16 5.96 -0.83 5.19
N GLN A 17 5.20 -1.87 5.57
CA GLN A 17 5.17 -3.14 4.85
C GLN A 17 3.99 -3.27 3.87
N ARG A 18 2.87 -2.56 4.08
CA ARG A 18 1.59 -2.78 3.37
C ARG A 18 1.71 -2.80 1.85
N ALA A 19 2.51 -1.90 1.27
CA ALA A 19 2.62 -1.77 -0.18
C ALA A 19 3.43 -2.92 -0.80
N ALA A 20 4.54 -3.31 -0.18
CA ALA A 20 5.35 -4.45 -0.60
C ALA A 20 4.56 -5.76 -0.48
N SER A 21 3.81 -5.93 0.62
CA SER A 21 2.91 -7.08 0.79
C SER A 21 1.80 -7.13 -0.25
N TYR A 22 1.18 -5.98 -0.58
CA TYR A 22 0.19 -5.92 -1.64
C TYR A 22 0.78 -6.31 -3.00
N GLN A 23 1.94 -5.79 -3.37
CA GLN A 23 2.61 -6.13 -4.62
C GLN A 23 2.97 -7.63 -4.69
N ALA A 24 3.46 -8.21 -3.60
CA ALA A 24 3.73 -9.64 -3.52
C ALA A 24 2.45 -10.47 -3.69
N SER A 25 1.34 -10.05 -3.06
CA SER A 25 0.03 -10.66 -3.23
C SER A 25 -0.45 -10.62 -4.69
N CYS A 26 -0.32 -9.47 -5.36
CA CYS A 26 -0.63 -9.35 -6.79
C CYS A 26 0.16 -10.36 -7.63
N ARG A 27 1.48 -10.50 -7.38
CA ARG A 27 2.32 -11.46 -8.11
C ARG A 27 1.85 -12.90 -7.90
N LEU A 28 1.43 -13.26 -6.69
CA LEU A 28 0.88 -14.60 -6.39
C LEU A 28 -0.43 -14.85 -7.15
N ALA A 29 -1.24 -13.81 -7.37
CA ALA A 29 -2.44 -13.87 -8.20
C ALA A 29 -2.17 -13.74 -9.71
N GLY A 30 -0.90 -13.71 -10.13
CA GLY A 30 -0.51 -13.59 -11.54
C GLY A 30 -0.57 -12.16 -12.11
N TYR A 31 -0.79 -11.16 -11.27
CA TYR A 31 -0.81 -9.75 -11.67
C TYR A 31 0.55 -9.08 -11.43
N THR A 32 1.08 -8.45 -12.47
CA THR A 32 2.31 -7.65 -12.36
C THR A 32 1.95 -6.17 -12.43
N SER A 33 1.96 -5.48 -11.29
CA SER A 33 1.77 -4.03 -11.26
C SER A 33 3.06 -3.34 -11.68
N THR A 34 3.00 -2.54 -12.75
CA THR A 34 4.07 -1.64 -13.23
C THR A 34 4.03 -0.27 -12.57
N GLU A 35 3.02 0.01 -11.75
CA GLU A 35 2.89 1.33 -11.15
C GLU A 35 4.00 1.52 -10.09
N PRO A 36 4.77 2.61 -10.15
CA PRO A 36 5.79 2.90 -9.15
C PRO A 36 5.16 2.99 -7.77
N LEU A 37 5.93 2.64 -6.74
CA LEU A 37 5.48 2.71 -5.35
C LEU A 37 5.01 4.14 -5.05
N ILE A 38 3.69 4.35 -5.00
CA ILE A 38 3.11 5.67 -4.72
C ILE A 38 3.20 5.89 -3.22
N ASP A 39 3.79 7.02 -2.83
CA ASP A 39 3.82 7.43 -1.44
C ASP A 39 2.40 7.62 -0.89
N ALA A 40 2.21 7.31 0.39
CA ALA A 40 0.92 7.37 1.05
C ALA A 40 0.26 8.75 0.94
N GLU A 41 1.05 9.82 0.95
CA GLU A 41 0.58 11.20 0.81
C GLU A 41 -0.03 11.49 -0.57
N HIS A 42 0.52 10.87 -1.62
CA HIS A 42 0.10 11.10 -3.01
C HIS A 42 -0.94 10.07 -3.51
N ALA A 43 -1.22 9.04 -2.70
CA ALA A 43 -2.13 7.96 -3.06
C ALA A 43 -3.55 8.46 -3.33
N GLU A 44 -4.08 9.36 -2.49
CA GLU A 44 -5.44 9.90 -2.65
C GLU A 44 -5.57 10.78 -3.90
N GLU A 45 -4.58 11.63 -4.17
CA GLU A 45 -4.56 12.45 -5.39
C GLU A 45 -4.51 11.59 -6.65
N ARG A 46 -3.70 10.53 -6.62
CA ARG A 46 -3.65 9.56 -7.72
C ARG A 46 -4.99 8.87 -7.92
N LEU A 47 -5.62 8.40 -6.83
CA LEU A 47 -6.94 7.76 -6.91
C LEU A 47 -8.00 8.72 -7.45
N ALA A 48 -7.99 9.98 -7.03
CA ALA A 48 -8.90 11.01 -7.56
C ALA A 48 -8.67 11.26 -9.06
N SER A 49 -7.41 11.30 -9.51
CA SER A 49 -7.06 11.40 -10.94
C SER A 49 -7.58 10.19 -11.73
N LEU A 50 -7.34 8.97 -11.24
CA LEU A 50 -7.78 7.73 -11.90
C LEU A 50 -9.32 7.64 -11.97
N ARG A 51 -10.02 8.01 -10.89
CA ARG A 51 -11.49 8.06 -10.87
C ARG A 51 -12.04 9.03 -11.91
N ARG A 52 -11.41 10.19 -12.10
CA ARG A 52 -11.81 11.12 -13.17
C ARG A 52 -11.51 10.58 -14.57
N GLN A 53 -10.43 9.83 -14.73
CA GLN A 53 -10.02 9.30 -16.02
C GLN A 53 -10.92 8.14 -16.49
N TYR A 54 -11.36 7.29 -15.56
CA TYR A 54 -12.06 6.04 -15.88
C TYR A 54 -13.48 5.91 -15.32
N GLY A 55 -13.91 6.80 -14.41
CA GLY A 55 -15.19 6.73 -13.70
C GLY A 55 -16.27 7.61 -14.33
N GLY A 56 -16.62 7.33 -15.59
CA GLY A 56 -17.65 8.05 -16.36
C GLY A 56 -18.99 8.21 -15.65
#